data_AF-A0A726XUI8-F1
#
_entry.id   AF-A0A726XUI8-F1
#
_cell.length_a   1.000
_cell.length_b   1.000
_cell.length_c   1.000
_cell.angle_alpha   90.00
_cell.angle_beta   90.00
_cell.angle_gamma   90.00
#
_symmetry.space_group_name_H-M   'P 1'
#
loop_
_entity.id
_entity.type
_entity.pdbx_description
1 polymer ?
#
loop_
_entity_poly.entity_id
_entity_poly.type
_entity_poly.pdbx_seq_one_letter_code
_entity_poly.pdbx_strand_id
1 'polypeptide(L)'
;MNSLLTLAKDLEQKSKAQQQNTGEMLKAAFSEHEKSVKAELNESAKRISAAILDHDRTLSSAMSQRTKGMVRMVSQTWLTIVLVSVLLIASGAGILWWQGQQILDNYMSIREQKDALEKLNARTWGVRYQEDNQGRFLVLPEGVKADTNWTFDNGRKNGIRLVRE
;
A
#
# COMPACT_ATOMS: atom_id res chain seq x y z
N MET A 1 108.95 -38.61 -6.79
CA MET A 1 107.91 -38.27 -5.80
C MET A 1 107.38 -36.83 -5.92
N ASN A 2 108.12 -35.85 -6.46
CA ASN A 2 107.64 -34.46 -6.58
C ASN A 2 106.45 -34.21 -7.54
N SER A 3 106.28 -35.01 -8.61
CA SER A 3 105.25 -34.78 -9.63
C SER A 3 103.82 -35.15 -9.20
N LEU A 4 103.68 -36.18 -8.36
CA LEU A 4 102.38 -36.59 -7.81
C LEU A 4 101.88 -35.61 -6.75
N LEU A 5 102.80 -35.06 -5.96
CA LEU A 5 102.47 -34.08 -4.93
C LEU A 5 102.03 -32.74 -5.56
N THR A 6 102.67 -32.31 -6.65
CA THR A 6 102.23 -31.12 -7.40
C THR A 6 100.89 -31.34 -8.10
N LEU A 7 100.65 -32.52 -8.68
CA LEU A 7 99.36 -32.86 -9.30
C LEU A 7 98.20 -32.87 -8.28
N ALA A 8 98.43 -33.47 -7.11
CA ALA A 8 97.43 -33.51 -6.04
C ALA A 8 97.09 -32.09 -5.54
N LYS A 9 98.09 -31.22 -5.41
CA LYS A 9 97.92 -29.83 -5.00
C LYS A 9 97.14 -29.01 -6.04
N ASP A 10 97.42 -29.22 -7.33
CA ASP A 10 96.72 -28.57 -8.44
C ASP A 10 95.25 -29.02 -8.52
N LEU A 11 94.99 -30.32 -8.35
CA LEU A 11 93.64 -30.88 -8.26
C LEU A 11 92.84 -30.32 -7.09
N GLU A 12 93.45 -30.24 -5.90
CA GLU A 12 92.82 -29.66 -4.72
C GLU A 12 92.47 -28.17 -4.94
N GLN A 13 93.39 -27.42 -5.54
CA GLN A 13 93.21 -26.00 -5.80
C GLN A 13 92.13 -25.76 -6.88
N LYS A 14 92.12 -26.58 -7.93
CA LYS A 14 91.11 -26.53 -8.99
C LYS A 14 89.73 -26.97 -8.50
N SER A 15 89.65 -27.96 -7.60
CA SER A 15 88.41 -28.38 -6.94
C SER A 15 87.82 -27.26 -6.07
N LYS A 16 88.65 -26.58 -5.27
CA LYS A 16 88.22 -25.43 -4.45
C LYS A 16 87.76 -24.25 -5.32
N ALA A 17 88.51 -23.95 -6.39
CA ALA A 17 88.13 -22.90 -7.34
C ALA A 17 86.81 -23.23 -8.05
N GLN A 18 86.60 -24.49 -8.45
CA GLN A 18 85.36 -24.94 -9.06
C GLN A 18 84.18 -24.87 -8.08
N GLN A 19 84.35 -25.30 -6.82
CA GLN A 19 83.32 -25.16 -5.79
C GLN A 19 82.93 -23.71 -5.53
N GLN A 20 83.91 -22.80 -5.47
CA GLN A 20 83.63 -21.37 -5.31
C GLN A 20 82.88 -20.80 -6.50
N ASN A 21 83.32 -21.10 -7.73
CA ASN A 21 82.67 -20.62 -8.95
C ASN A 21 81.23 -21.16 -9.09
N THR A 22 81.02 -22.46 -8.82
CA THR A 22 79.66 -23.04 -8.78
C THR A 22 78.80 -22.41 -7.69
N GLY A 23 79.37 -22.13 -6.51
CA GLY A 23 78.66 -21.45 -5.42
C GLY A 23 78.23 -20.02 -5.77
N GLU A 24 79.12 -19.25 -6.40
CA GLU A 24 78.81 -17.89 -6.87
C GLU A 24 77.78 -17.88 -8.00
N MET A 25 77.91 -18.80 -8.96
CA MET A 25 76.95 -18.95 -10.06
C MET A 25 75.56 -19.32 -9.54
N LEU A 26 75.45 -20.26 -8.59
CA LEU A 26 74.18 -20.61 -7.96
C LEU A 26 73.59 -19.43 -7.19
N LYS A 27 74.40 -18.71 -6.41
CA LYS A 27 73.95 -17.53 -5.66
C LYS A 27 73.43 -16.43 -6.58
N ALA A 28 74.07 -16.22 -7.73
CA ALA A 28 73.60 -15.28 -8.74
C ALA A 28 72.26 -15.72 -9.35
N ALA A 29 72.16 -16.99 -9.78
CA ALA A 29 70.93 -17.53 -10.35
C ALA A 29 69.75 -17.50 -9.37
N PHE A 30 69.96 -17.86 -8.09
CA PHE A 30 68.93 -17.77 -7.06
C PHE A 30 68.52 -16.32 -6.77
N SER A 31 69.48 -15.38 -6.73
CA SER A 31 69.19 -13.96 -6.53
C SER A 31 68.37 -13.37 -7.68
N GLU A 32 68.68 -13.74 -8.91
CA GLU A 32 67.91 -13.33 -10.09
C GLU A 32 66.51 -13.94 -10.11
N HIS A 33 66.40 -15.23 -9.80
CA HIS A 33 65.11 -15.91 -9.68
C HIS A 33 64.23 -15.31 -8.58
N GLU A 34 64.80 -15.01 -7.40
CA GLU A 34 64.06 -14.38 -6.30
C GLU A 34 63.54 -12.99 -6.69
N LYS A 35 64.33 -12.20 -7.43
CA LYS A 35 63.87 -10.91 -7.97
C LYS A 35 62.75 -11.08 -8.98
N SER A 36 62.86 -12.05 -9.89
CA SER A 36 61.83 -12.34 -10.89
C SER A 36 60.50 -12.76 -10.21
N VAL A 37 60.56 -13.69 -9.27
CA VAL A 37 59.40 -14.16 -8.50
C VAL A 37 58.74 -13.01 -7.73
N LYS A 38 59.52 -12.15 -7.06
CA LYS A 38 58.98 -10.98 -6.36
C LYS A 38 58.31 -9.98 -7.31
N ALA A 39 58.87 -9.77 -8.50
CA ALA A 39 58.29 -8.90 -9.51
C ALA A 39 56.96 -9.46 -10.02
N GLU A 40 56.90 -10.75 -10.34
CA GLU A 40 55.68 -11.42 -10.81
C GLU A 40 54.60 -11.46 -9.73
N LEU A 41 54.94 -11.74 -8.47
CA LEU A 41 54.00 -11.70 -7.35
C LEU A 41 53.41 -10.29 -7.16
N ASN A 42 54.23 -9.25 -7.24
CA ASN A 42 53.75 -7.88 -7.14
C ASN A 42 52.83 -7.51 -8.33
N GLU A 43 53.16 -7.98 -9.52
CA GLU A 43 52.31 -7.77 -10.69
C GLU A 43 50.98 -8.53 -10.57
N SER A 44 51.02 -9.79 -10.12
CA SER A 44 49.84 -10.61 -9.87
C SER A 44 48.93 -9.98 -8.82
N ALA A 45 49.51 -9.49 -7.70
CA ALA A 45 48.76 -8.77 -6.68
C ALA A 45 48.04 -7.55 -7.26
N LYS A 46 48.72 -6.74 -8.10
CA LYS A 46 48.11 -5.60 -8.78
C LYS A 46 46.98 -6.02 -9.72
N ARG A 47 47.18 -7.07 -10.53
CA ARG A 47 46.16 -7.59 -11.46
C ARG A 47 44.93 -8.08 -10.70
N ILE A 48 45.12 -8.81 -9.60
CA ILE A 48 44.04 -9.31 -8.75
C ILE A 48 43.29 -8.14 -8.11
N SER A 49 43.99 -7.16 -7.54
CA SER A 49 43.34 -5.97 -6.96
C SER A 49 42.54 -5.18 -7.99
N ALA A 50 43.07 -5.00 -9.21
CA ALA A 50 42.37 -4.33 -10.29
C ALA A 50 41.11 -5.10 -10.71
N ALA A 51 41.21 -6.42 -10.86
CA ALA A 51 40.07 -7.27 -11.22
C ALA A 51 38.98 -7.27 -10.13
N ILE A 52 39.37 -7.28 -8.85
CA ILE A 52 38.40 -7.17 -7.73
C ILE A 52 37.68 -5.82 -7.78
N LEU A 53 38.41 -4.73 -8.02
CA LEU A 53 37.83 -3.39 -8.02
C LEU A 53 36.90 -3.16 -9.22
N ASP A 54 37.25 -3.70 -10.38
CA ASP A 54 36.37 -3.69 -11.56
C ASP A 54 35.13 -4.57 -11.37
N HIS A 55 35.30 -5.73 -10.74
CA HIS A 55 34.19 -6.60 -10.38
C HIS A 55 33.23 -5.95 -9.38
N ASP A 56 33.74 -5.27 -8.35
CA ASP A 56 32.92 -4.53 -7.37
C ASP A 56 32.15 -3.36 -8.00
N ARG A 57 32.78 -2.62 -8.93
CA ARG A 57 32.10 -1.59 -9.74
C ARG A 57 31.00 -2.17 -10.62
N THR A 58 31.25 -3.33 -11.22
CA THR A 58 30.26 -4.03 -12.04
C THR A 58 29.09 -4.51 -11.20
N LEU A 59 29.36 -5.06 -10.01
CA LEU A 59 28.33 -5.55 -9.09
C LEU A 59 27.48 -4.40 -8.55
N SER A 60 28.10 -3.31 -8.12
CA SER A 60 27.40 -2.12 -7.59
C SER A 60 26.54 -1.44 -8.66
N SER A 61 27.05 -1.31 -9.89
CA SER A 61 26.26 -0.78 -11.00
C SER A 61 25.07 -1.68 -11.36
N ALA A 62 25.28 -2.99 -11.47
CA ALA A 62 24.19 -3.95 -11.73
C ALA A 62 23.14 -3.96 -10.61
N MET A 63 23.57 -3.91 -9.35
CA MET A 63 22.66 -3.87 -8.20
C MET A 63 21.86 -2.56 -8.18
N SER A 64 22.51 -1.41 -8.37
CA SER A 64 21.81 -0.11 -8.39
C SER A 64 20.76 -0.04 -9.52
N GLN A 65 21.08 -0.59 -10.70
CA GLN A 65 20.16 -0.63 -11.83
C GLN A 65 18.96 -1.55 -11.57
N ARG A 66 19.18 -2.74 -10.99
CA ARG A 66 18.11 -3.66 -10.59
C ARG A 66 17.22 -3.07 -9.50
N THR A 67 17.80 -2.50 -8.45
CA THR A 67 17.04 -1.91 -7.34
C THR A 67 16.21 -0.73 -7.82
N LYS A 68 16.76 0.15 -8.66
CA LYS A 68 16.02 1.32 -9.18
C LYS A 68 14.84 0.91 -10.08
N GLY A 69 15.03 -0.10 -10.93
CA GLY A 69 13.95 -0.64 -11.77
C GLY A 69 12.83 -1.29 -10.96
N MET A 70 13.21 -2.11 -9.97
CA MET A 70 12.25 -2.79 -9.09
C MET A 70 11.47 -1.80 -8.23
N VAL A 71 12.14 -0.83 -7.61
CA VAL A 71 11.48 0.21 -6.78
C VAL A 71 10.51 1.03 -7.61
N ARG A 72 10.84 1.37 -8.86
CA ARG A 72 9.96 2.13 -9.75
C ARG A 72 8.69 1.34 -10.14
N MET A 73 8.81 0.05 -10.42
CA MET A 73 7.64 -0.78 -10.72
C MET A 73 6.75 -0.96 -9.50
N VAL A 74 7.34 -1.32 -8.36
CA VAL A 74 6.60 -1.50 -7.11
C VAL A 74 5.91 -0.21 -6.70
N SER A 75 6.59 0.94 -6.78
CA SER A 75 5.98 2.22 -6.43
C SER A 75 4.81 2.58 -7.34
N GLN A 76 4.93 2.34 -8.66
CA GLN A 76 3.82 2.60 -9.59
C GLN A 76 2.61 1.72 -9.31
N THR A 77 2.78 0.41 -9.10
CA THR A 77 1.67 -0.50 -8.82
C THR A 77 0.95 -0.15 -7.52
N TRP A 78 1.70 0.10 -6.44
CA TRP A 78 1.10 0.50 -5.16
C TRP A 78 0.40 1.84 -5.22
N LEU A 79 0.94 2.81 -5.97
CA LEU A 79 0.30 4.11 -6.14
C LEU A 79 -1.04 3.99 -6.88
N THR A 80 -1.12 3.16 -7.93
CA THR A 80 -2.39 2.88 -8.60
C THR A 80 -3.40 2.19 -7.69
N ILE A 81 -2.98 1.21 -6.88
CA ILE A 81 -3.86 0.52 -5.92
C ILE A 81 -4.44 1.52 -4.91
N VAL A 82 -3.59 2.39 -4.35
CA VAL A 82 -4.03 3.43 -3.40
C VAL A 82 -5.00 4.40 -4.09
N LEU A 83 -4.69 4.85 -5.30
CA LEU A 83 -5.55 5.77 -6.05
C LEU A 83 -6.95 5.18 -6.30
N VAL A 84 -7.01 3.93 -6.77
CA VAL A 84 -8.29 3.24 -7.02
C VAL A 84 -9.05 3.04 -5.71
N SER A 85 -8.36 2.67 -4.63
CA SER A 85 -8.99 2.47 -3.32
C SER A 85 -9.61 3.77 -2.78
N VAL A 86 -8.88 4.88 -2.86
CA VAL A 86 -9.37 6.21 -2.47
C VAL A 86 -10.57 6.61 -3.32
N LEU A 87 -10.52 6.38 -4.63
CA LEU A 87 -11.63 6.69 -5.53
C LEU A 87 -12.89 5.91 -5.18
N LEU A 88 -12.77 4.61 -4.87
CA LEU A 88 -13.90 3.77 -4.46
C LEU A 88 -14.49 4.23 -3.13
N ILE A 89 -13.64 4.54 -2.14
CA ILE A 89 -14.09 5.01 -0.82
C ILE A 89 -14.80 6.36 -0.95
N ALA A 90 -14.23 7.30 -1.71
CA ALA A 90 -14.84 8.62 -1.94
C ALA A 90 -16.21 8.49 -2.63
N SER A 91 -16.30 7.62 -3.63
CA SER A 91 -17.56 7.35 -4.34
C SER A 91 -18.63 6.75 -3.41
N GLY A 92 -18.26 5.77 -2.59
CA GLY A 92 -19.16 5.14 -1.63
C GLY A 92 -19.61 6.09 -0.52
N ALA A 93 -18.68 6.86 0.05
CA ALA A 93 -18.97 7.81 1.12
C ALA A 93 -19.93 8.92 0.67
N GLY A 94 -19.77 9.42 -0.56
CA GLY A 94 -20.69 10.43 -1.11
C GLY A 94 -22.13 9.93 -1.25
N ILE A 95 -22.31 8.69 -1.72
CA ILE A 95 -23.64 8.09 -1.87
C ILE A 95 -24.29 7.87 -0.50
N LEU A 96 -23.55 7.34 0.47
CA LEU A 96 -24.05 7.12 1.84
C LEU A 96 -24.44 8.44 2.50
N TRP A 97 -23.64 9.49 2.32
CA TRP A 97 -23.96 10.82 2.82
C TRP A 97 -25.27 11.34 2.23
N TRP A 98 -25.42 11.27 0.91
CA TRP A 98 -26.63 11.73 0.22
C TRP A 98 -27.88 10.94 0.65
N GLN A 99 -27.77 9.61 0.76
CA GLN A 99 -28.86 8.77 1.27
C GLN A 99 -29.22 9.12 2.72
N GLY A 100 -28.22 9.39 3.57
CA GLY A 100 -28.43 9.82 4.95
C GLY A 100 -29.22 11.12 5.05
N GLN A 101 -28.90 12.12 4.20
CA GLN A 101 -29.64 13.38 4.15
C GLN A 101 -31.10 13.16 3.73
N GLN A 102 -31.34 12.37 2.68
CA GLN A 102 -32.70 12.06 2.23
C GLN A 102 -33.53 11.35 3.32
N ILE A 103 -32.92 10.44 4.09
CA ILE A 103 -33.61 9.76 5.20
C ILE A 103 -33.95 10.75 6.31
N LEU A 104 -33.03 11.66 6.65
CA LEU A 104 -33.26 12.68 7.68
C LEU A 104 -34.40 13.62 7.29
N ASP A 105 -34.40 14.12 6.07
CA ASP A 105 -35.45 15.01 5.56
C ASP A 105 -36.81 14.32 5.55
N ASN A 106 -36.86 13.07 5.06
CA ASN A 106 -38.08 12.27 5.08
C ASN A 106 -38.55 11.99 6.50
N TYR A 107 -37.64 11.69 7.43
CA TYR A 107 -37.99 11.47 8.84
C TYR A 107 -38.61 12.70 9.47
N MET A 108 -38.04 13.88 9.22
CA MET A 108 -38.56 15.16 9.70
C MET A 108 -39.95 15.44 9.13
N SER A 109 -40.13 15.27 7.82
CA SER A 109 -41.42 15.45 7.15
C SER A 109 -42.49 14.49 7.69
N ILE A 110 -42.16 13.20 7.87
CA ILE A 110 -43.09 12.21 8.46
C ILE A 110 -43.46 12.59 9.89
N ARG A 111 -42.49 13.11 10.67
CA ARG A 111 -42.74 13.57 12.04
C ARG A 111 -43.70 14.75 12.08
N GLU A 112 -43.50 15.73 11.21
CA GLU A 112 -44.40 16.89 11.07
C GLU A 112 -45.80 16.46 10.61
N GLN A 113 -45.90 15.56 9.64
CA GLN A 113 -47.18 15.02 9.19
C GLN A 113 -47.90 14.26 10.30
N LYS A 114 -47.18 13.45 11.10
CA LYS A 114 -47.76 12.76 12.25
C LYS A 114 -48.30 13.75 13.29
N ASP A 115 -47.54 14.79 13.63
CA ASP A 115 -47.98 15.81 14.58
C ASP A 115 -49.20 16.59 14.05
N ALA A 116 -49.20 16.96 12.76
CA ALA A 116 -50.34 17.60 12.12
C ALA A 116 -51.58 16.69 12.10
N LEU A 117 -51.41 15.40 11.82
CA LEU A 117 -52.48 14.42 11.82
C LEU A 117 -53.03 14.21 13.24
N GLU A 118 -52.18 14.14 14.26
CA GLU A 118 -52.58 14.02 15.66
C GLU A 118 -53.39 15.24 16.11
N LYS A 119 -52.92 16.44 15.77
CA LYS A 119 -53.66 17.69 16.03
C LYS A 119 -55.01 17.73 15.32
N LEU A 120 -55.07 17.30 14.06
CA LEU A 120 -56.32 17.24 13.29
C LEU A 120 -57.28 16.22 13.91
N ASN A 121 -56.78 15.03 14.22
CA ASN A 121 -57.53 13.94 14.85
C ASN A 121 -58.11 14.38 16.21
N ALA A 122 -57.35 15.13 17.01
CA ALA A 122 -57.83 15.69 18.27
C ALA A 122 -58.95 16.73 18.06
N ARG A 123 -58.88 17.53 16.99
CA ARG A 123 -59.93 18.52 16.65
C ARG A 123 -61.18 17.90 16.04
N THR A 124 -61.04 16.83 15.25
CA THR A 124 -62.16 16.15 14.57
C THR A 124 -62.69 14.95 15.33
N TRP A 125 -62.13 14.66 16.50
CA TRP A 125 -62.38 13.46 17.30
C TRP A 125 -62.17 12.14 16.55
N GLY A 126 -61.43 12.17 15.44
CA GLY A 126 -61.18 11.00 14.58
C GLY A 126 -62.26 10.70 13.54
N VAL A 127 -63.16 11.64 13.27
CA VAL A 127 -64.05 11.54 12.11
C VAL A 127 -63.23 11.62 10.82
N ARG A 128 -63.47 10.68 9.90
CA ARG A 128 -62.79 10.59 8.60
C ARG A 128 -63.79 10.77 7.47
N TYR A 129 -63.39 11.47 6.42
CA TYR A 129 -64.14 11.52 5.18
C TYR A 129 -63.74 10.33 4.30
N GLN A 130 -64.72 9.64 3.72
CA GLN A 130 -64.51 8.54 2.78
C GLN A 130 -65.45 8.70 1.59
N GLU A 131 -64.93 8.44 0.40
CA GLU A 131 -65.70 8.48 -0.85
C GLU A 131 -65.59 7.13 -1.53
N ASP A 132 -66.74 6.55 -1.89
CA ASP A 132 -66.83 5.28 -2.60
C ASP A 132 -67.83 5.40 -3.77
N ASN A 133 -68.06 4.30 -4.47
CA ASN A 133 -68.94 4.27 -5.64
C ASN A 133 -70.44 4.51 -5.29
N GLN A 134 -70.79 4.57 -4.00
CA GLN A 134 -72.12 4.85 -3.46
C GLN A 134 -72.26 6.28 -2.92
N GLY A 135 -71.16 7.03 -2.77
CA GLY A 135 -71.19 8.44 -2.41
C GLY A 135 -70.10 8.88 -1.45
N ARG A 136 -70.37 10.00 -0.75
CA ARG A 136 -69.44 10.66 0.17
C ARG A 136 -69.94 10.55 1.61
N PHE A 137 -69.12 10.01 2.50
CA PHE A 137 -69.49 9.65 3.86
C PHE A 137 -68.53 10.24 4.89
N LEU A 138 -69.07 10.55 6.07
CA LEU A 138 -68.29 10.83 7.28
C LEU A 138 -68.33 9.59 8.16
N VAL A 139 -67.18 8.93 8.29
CA VAL A 139 -67.00 7.72 9.09
C VAL A 139 -66.66 8.14 10.52
N LEU A 140 -67.52 7.74 11.46
CA LEU A 140 -67.31 7.99 12.88
C LEU A 140 -66.36 6.95 13.49
N PRO A 141 -65.49 7.36 14.43
CA PRO A 141 -64.69 6.43 15.20
C PRO A 141 -65.55 5.69 16.23
N GLU A 142 -65.03 4.57 16.71
CA GLU A 142 -65.70 3.72 17.69
C GLU A 142 -66.07 4.49 18.97
N GLY A 143 -67.29 4.27 19.48
CA GLY A 143 -67.81 4.95 20.68
C GLY A 143 -68.31 6.39 20.46
N VAL A 144 -68.44 6.86 19.21
CA VAL A 144 -69.03 8.17 18.87
C VAL A 144 -70.30 8.00 18.04
N LYS A 145 -71.38 8.67 18.46
CA LYS A 145 -72.67 8.73 17.74
C LYS A 145 -72.88 10.07 17.04
N ALA A 146 -73.57 10.02 15.91
CA ALA A 146 -74.00 11.18 15.13
C ALA A 146 -75.45 11.55 15.44
N ASP A 147 -75.69 12.82 15.76
CA ASP A 147 -77.02 13.42 15.88
C ASP A 147 -77.23 14.39 14.70
N THR A 148 -78.14 14.05 13.79
CA THR A 148 -78.34 14.72 12.50
C THR A 148 -79.38 15.84 12.55
N ASN A 149 -80.00 16.10 13.71
CA ASN A 149 -81.06 17.10 13.85
C ASN A 149 -80.55 18.51 14.20
N TRP A 150 -79.26 18.78 13.94
CA TRP A 150 -78.63 20.05 14.29
C TRP A 150 -78.49 20.98 13.09
N THR A 151 -78.60 22.30 13.32
CA THR A 151 -78.39 23.30 12.27
C THR A 151 -77.53 24.47 12.77
N PHE A 152 -76.78 25.08 11.86
CA PHE A 152 -75.96 26.27 12.08
C PHE A 152 -76.52 27.45 11.27
N ASP A 153 -76.08 28.67 11.60
CA ASP A 153 -76.44 29.91 10.90
C ASP A 153 -77.95 30.19 10.79
N ASN A 154 -78.68 30.02 11.91
CA ASN A 154 -80.14 30.17 11.98
C ASN A 154 -80.89 29.26 10.99
N GLY A 155 -80.52 27.97 10.93
CA GLY A 155 -81.20 26.97 10.10
C GLY A 155 -80.74 26.93 8.64
N ARG A 156 -79.74 27.71 8.25
CA ARG A 156 -79.24 27.76 6.85
C ARG A 156 -78.25 26.65 6.50
N LYS A 157 -77.64 26.00 7.50
CA LYS A 157 -76.69 24.91 7.29
C LYS A 157 -77.03 23.71 8.16
N ASN A 158 -77.24 22.55 7.54
CA ASN A 158 -77.43 21.29 8.27
C ASN A 158 -76.09 20.84 8.87
N GLY A 159 -76.12 20.41 10.12
CA GLY A 159 -74.96 19.99 10.88
C GLY A 159 -75.18 18.65 11.55
N ILE A 160 -74.08 17.95 11.84
CA ILE A 160 -74.10 16.71 12.61
C ILE A 160 -73.39 16.99 13.93
N ARG A 161 -74.07 16.77 15.06
CA ARG A 161 -73.47 16.85 16.39
C ARG A 161 -72.90 15.49 16.76
N LEU A 162 -71.64 15.46 17.20
CA LEU A 162 -70.97 14.24 17.65
C LEU A 162 -71.13 14.10 19.17
N VAL A 163 -71.50 12.91 19.63
CA VAL A 163 -71.71 12.60 21.06
C VAL A 163 -70.95 11.32 21.39
N ARG A 164 -70.16 11.31 22.47
CA ARG A 164 -69.53 10.07 22.97
C ARG A 164 -70.58 9.23 23.71
N GLU A 165 -70.57 7.93 23.46
CA GLU A 165 -71.31 6.95 24.28
C GLU A 165 -70.74 6.83 25.70
#